data_AF-A0A6G5QJP5-F1
#
_entry.id   AF-A0A6G5QJP5-F1
#
_cell.length_a   1.000
_cell.length_b   1.000
_cell.length_c   1.000
_cell.angle_alpha   90.00
_cell.angle_beta   90.00
_cell.angle_gamma   90.00
#
_symmetry.space_group_name_H-M   'P 1'
#
loop_
_entity.id
_entity.type
_entity.pdbx_description
1 polymer ?
#
loop_
_entity_poly.entity_id
_entity_poly.type
_entity_poly.pdbx_seq_one_letter_code
_entity_poly.pdbx_strand_id
1 'polypeptide(L)'
;MKTFAQKIDELLKEKDINTIQLADILSVSQSLVGQWLLGQKNTTKFLAPLSKFSGYPIEYFVNDNIETPDQIINNIKDDKNDRQKAIEGAIYVCRYDNELLVKRFKKRPHFALISDNRDYEPIKIEEDLSIEILGRVALCYSINSKRF
;
A
#
# COMPACT_ATOMS: atom_id res chain seq x y z
N MET A 1 -7.00 -15.37 13.43
CA MET A 1 -8.11 -14.40 13.38
C MET A 1 -8.05 -13.55 14.64
N LYS A 2 -7.78 -12.25 14.50
CA LYS A 2 -7.75 -11.30 15.62
C LYS A 2 -9.01 -10.45 15.58
N THR A 3 -9.80 -10.51 16.64
CA THR A 3 -11.02 -9.71 16.76
C THR A 3 -10.69 -8.23 16.99
N PHE A 4 -11.60 -7.34 16.64
CA PHE A 4 -11.46 -5.91 16.94
C PHE A 4 -11.08 -5.62 18.42
N ALA A 5 -11.71 -6.32 19.37
CA ALA A 5 -11.40 -6.18 20.79
C ALA A 5 -9.92 -6.51 21.12
N GLN A 6 -9.40 -7.58 20.54
CA GLN A 6 -8.00 -8.00 20.73
C GLN A 6 -7.03 -6.98 20.12
N LYS A 7 -7.39 -6.39 18.97
CA LYS A 7 -6.58 -5.34 18.31
C LYS A 7 -6.51 -4.06 19.15
N ILE A 8 -7.61 -3.69 19.80
CA ILE A 8 -7.63 -2.55 20.73
C ILE A 8 -6.79 -2.83 21.97
N ASP A 9 -6.90 -4.03 22.56
CA ASP A 9 -6.10 -4.42 23.73
C ASP A 9 -4.59 -4.42 23.43
N GLU A 10 -4.20 -4.94 22.27
CA GLU A 10 -2.80 -4.93 21.81
C GLU A 10 -2.29 -3.49 21.59
N LEU A 11 -3.12 -2.63 21.01
CA LEU A 11 -2.80 -1.21 20.82
C LEU A 11 -2.62 -0.45 22.14
N LEU A 12 -3.46 -0.73 23.14
CA LEU A 12 -3.32 -0.14 24.48
C LEU A 12 -1.98 -0.55 25.13
N LYS A 13 -1.58 -1.82 24.99
CA LYS A 13 -0.31 -2.36 25.49
C LYS A 13 0.90 -1.77 24.78
N GLU A 14 0.83 -1.64 23.46
CA GLU A 14 1.94 -1.13 22.64
C GLU A 14 2.22 0.35 22.92
N LYS A 15 1.15 1.16 23.08
CA LYS A 15 1.27 2.61 23.32
C LYS A 15 1.39 2.99 24.80
N ASP A 16 1.35 2.00 25.71
CA ASP A 16 1.35 2.19 27.16
C ASP A 16 0.28 3.21 27.63
N ILE A 17 -0.94 3.05 27.10
CA ILE A 17 -2.08 3.93 27.41
C ILE A 17 -3.21 3.14 28.06
N ASN A 18 -3.98 3.83 28.90
CA ASN A 18 -5.17 3.28 29.52
C ASN A 18 -6.46 3.63 28.75
N THR A 19 -7.58 3.00 29.12
CA THR A 19 -8.88 3.20 28.45
C THR A 19 -9.45 4.61 28.60
N ILE A 20 -9.06 5.33 29.64
CA ILE A 20 -9.48 6.72 29.89
C ILE A 20 -8.72 7.64 28.93
N GLN A 21 -7.41 7.49 28.84
CA GLN A 21 -6.55 8.23 27.93
C GLN A 21 -6.94 8.00 26.47
N LEU A 22 -7.22 6.76 26.08
CA LEU A 22 -7.70 6.46 24.74
C LEU A 22 -9.05 7.15 24.46
N ALA A 23 -9.95 7.18 25.44
CA ALA A 23 -11.24 7.85 25.31
C ALA A 23 -11.08 9.36 25.13
N ASP A 24 -10.21 9.99 25.91
CA ASP A 24 -9.92 11.42 25.83
C ASP A 24 -9.29 11.79 24.47
N ILE A 25 -8.32 11.00 24.01
CA ILE A 25 -7.65 11.20 22.71
C ILE A 25 -8.63 11.12 21.55
N LEU A 26 -9.54 10.14 21.58
CA LEU A 26 -10.52 9.92 20.52
C LEU A 26 -11.77 10.80 20.70
N SER A 27 -11.86 11.59 21.77
CA SER A 27 -13.04 12.38 22.14
C SER A 27 -14.33 11.53 22.21
N VAL A 28 -14.23 10.35 22.83
CA VAL A 28 -15.33 9.40 23.03
C VAL A 28 -15.55 9.11 24.52
N SER A 29 -16.69 8.50 24.88
CA SER A 29 -16.91 8.09 26.27
C SER A 29 -16.06 6.86 26.63
N GLN A 30 -15.49 6.83 27.83
CA GLN A 30 -14.76 5.67 28.35
C GLN A 30 -15.61 4.38 28.33
N SER A 31 -16.92 4.50 28.59
CA SER A 31 -17.87 3.39 28.51
C SER A 31 -17.94 2.77 27.11
N LEU A 32 -17.76 3.58 26.06
CA LEU A 32 -17.74 3.10 24.68
C LEU A 32 -16.47 2.31 24.39
N VAL A 33 -15.32 2.77 24.89
CA VAL A 33 -14.05 2.02 24.80
C VAL A 33 -14.15 0.68 25.55
N GLY A 34 -14.82 0.66 26.70
CA GLY A 34 -15.13 -0.59 27.41
C GLY A 34 -16.00 -1.55 26.59
N GLN A 35 -17.02 -1.03 25.88
CA GLN A 35 -17.86 -1.83 24.98
C GLN A 35 -17.07 -2.41 23.79
N TRP A 36 -16.02 -1.72 23.33
CA TRP A 36 -15.12 -2.23 22.28
C TRP A 36 -14.29 -3.41 22.75
N LEU A 37 -13.74 -3.34 23.96
CA LEU A 37 -12.98 -4.44 24.57
C LEU A 37 -13.86 -5.68 24.84
N LEU A 38 -15.15 -5.46 25.11
CA LEU A 38 -16.14 -6.54 25.27
C LEU A 38 -16.69 -7.08 23.94
N GLY A 39 -16.31 -6.49 22.80
CA GLY A 39 -16.77 -6.91 21.47
C GLY A 39 -18.26 -6.61 21.19
N GLN A 40 -18.89 -5.72 21.95
CA GLN A 40 -20.35 -5.49 21.89
C GLN A 40 -20.78 -4.43 20.86
N LYS A 41 -19.86 -3.63 20.31
CA LYS A 41 -20.17 -2.59 19.31
C LYS A 41 -19.09 -2.38 18.26
N ASN A 42 -19.48 -2.49 16.99
CA ASN A 42 -18.64 -2.15 15.85
C ASN A 42 -18.93 -0.70 15.45
N THR A 43 -17.99 0.21 15.69
CA THR A 43 -18.22 1.64 15.51
C THR A 43 -17.61 2.18 14.23
N THR A 44 -18.35 2.07 13.12
CA THR A 44 -17.94 2.63 11.82
C THR A 44 -17.56 4.12 11.91
N LYS A 45 -18.19 4.87 12.82
CA LYS A 45 -17.94 6.31 13.03
C LYS A 45 -16.58 6.64 13.66
N PHE A 46 -16.00 5.75 14.46
CA PHE A 46 -14.79 6.03 15.23
C PHE A 46 -13.52 5.37 14.64
N LEU A 47 -13.66 4.67 13.50
CA LEU A 47 -12.54 4.05 12.79
C LEU A 47 -11.54 5.07 12.23
N ALA A 48 -12.01 6.21 11.71
CA ALA A 48 -11.12 7.24 11.14
C ALA A 48 -10.25 7.92 12.22
N PRO A 49 -10.80 8.35 13.37
CA PRO A 49 -9.99 8.79 14.51
C PRO A 49 -8.98 7.74 14.99
N LEU A 50 -9.42 6.48 15.08
CA LEU A 50 -8.57 5.37 15.52
C LEU A 50 -7.42 5.11 14.55
N SER A 51 -7.68 5.13 13.25
CA SER A 51 -6.66 5.00 12.21
C SER A 51 -5.63 6.13 12.28
N LYS A 52 -6.09 7.38 12.45
CA LYS A 52 -5.20 8.54 12.58
C LYS A 52 -4.32 8.47 13.83
N PHE A 53 -4.86 7.99 14.95
CA PHE A 53 -4.12 7.87 16.20
C PHE A 53 -3.12 6.71 16.17
N SER A 54 -3.55 5.55 15.69
CA SER A 54 -2.75 4.32 15.67
C SER A 54 -1.67 4.31 14.58
N GLY A 55 -1.91 5.03 13.48
CA GLY A 55 -1.13 4.88 12.25
C GLY A 55 -1.51 3.64 11.45
N TYR A 56 -2.54 2.89 11.86
CA TYR A 56 -2.99 1.68 11.19
C TYR A 56 -4.12 1.96 10.21
N PRO A 57 -4.19 1.24 9.07
CA PRO A 57 -5.28 1.39 8.10
C PRO A 57 -6.63 0.98 8.71
N ILE A 58 -7.72 1.59 8.22
CA ILE A 58 -9.09 1.32 8.71
C ILE A 58 -9.44 -0.16 8.54
N GLU A 59 -9.01 -0.77 7.45
CA GLU A 59 -9.23 -2.17 7.11
C GLU A 59 -8.70 -3.13 8.17
N TYR A 60 -7.60 -2.77 8.86
CA TYR A 60 -7.06 -3.57 9.96
C TYR A 60 -8.09 -3.77 11.06
N PHE A 61 -8.84 -2.72 11.39
CA PHE A 61 -9.85 -2.76 12.45
C PHE A 61 -11.15 -3.42 12.04
N VAL A 62 -11.48 -3.43 10.74
CA VAL A 62 -12.73 -4.00 10.22
C VAL A 62 -12.61 -5.49 9.92
N ASN A 63 -11.45 -5.95 9.44
CA ASN A 63 -11.28 -7.31 8.97
C ASN A 63 -10.56 -8.19 10.00
N ASP A 64 -11.30 -9.13 10.60
CA ASP A 64 -10.80 -10.06 11.61
C ASP A 64 -9.75 -11.07 11.09
N ASN A 65 -9.62 -11.19 9.77
CA ASN A 65 -8.60 -12.03 9.13
C ASN A 65 -7.21 -11.40 9.12
N ILE A 66 -7.12 -10.10 9.41
CA ILE A 66 -5.86 -9.35 9.40
C ILE A 66 -5.26 -9.36 10.80
N GLU A 67 -4.06 -9.92 10.95
CA GLU A 67 -3.41 -10.13 12.24
C GLU A 67 -2.34 -9.07 12.56
N THR A 68 -1.69 -8.53 11.54
CA THR A 68 -0.76 -7.39 11.67
C THR A 68 -1.11 -6.28 10.69
N PRO A 69 -0.91 -5.00 11.06
CA PRO A 69 -1.11 -3.86 10.16
C PRO A 69 -0.33 -3.98 8.83
N ASP A 70 0.84 -4.63 8.86
CA ASP A 70 1.73 -4.81 7.70
C ASP A 70 1.19 -5.76 6.62
N GLN A 71 0.29 -6.69 6.97
CA GLN A 71 -0.34 -7.59 5.98
C GLN A 71 -1.14 -6.80 4.93
N ILE A 72 -1.66 -5.63 5.27
CA ILE A 72 -2.36 -4.76 4.32
C ILE A 72 -1.37 -4.07 3.39
N ILE A 73 -0.24 -3.60 3.92
CA ILE A 73 0.81 -2.95 3.12
C ILE A 73 1.36 -3.95 2.08
N ASN A 74 1.55 -5.21 2.45
CA ASN A 74 2.01 -6.25 1.54
C ASN A 74 0.96 -6.65 0.48
N ASN A 75 -0.34 -6.54 0.79
CA ASN A 75 -1.42 -6.73 -0.20
C ASN A 75 -1.62 -5.50 -1.13
N ILE A 76 -1.23 -4.30 -0.69
CA ILE A 76 -1.21 -3.10 -1.55
C ILE A 76 0.05 -3.11 -2.44
N LYS A 77 1.18 -3.61 -1.92
CA LYS A 77 2.44 -3.82 -2.65
C LYS A 77 2.50 -5.18 -3.36
N ASP A 78 1.38 -5.61 -3.92
CA ASP A 78 1.37 -6.80 -4.77
C ASP A 78 2.00 -6.41 -6.13
N ASP A 79 3.34 -6.32 -6.17
CA ASP A 79 4.13 -6.13 -7.41
C ASP A 79 3.75 -7.17 -8.48
N LYS A 80 3.27 -8.34 -8.05
CA LYS A 80 2.75 -9.40 -8.93
C LYS A 80 1.45 -9.00 -9.63
N ASN A 81 0.58 -8.23 -8.99
CA ASN A 81 -0.69 -7.79 -9.57
C ASN A 81 -0.48 -6.68 -10.60
N ASP A 82 0.49 -5.79 -10.38
CA ASP A 82 0.80 -4.71 -11.32
C ASP A 82 1.46 -5.23 -12.61
N ARG A 83 2.34 -6.24 -12.51
CA ARG A 83 2.86 -6.96 -13.70
C ARG A 83 1.72 -7.61 -14.49
N GLN A 84 0.76 -8.22 -13.82
CA GLN A 84 -0.38 -8.88 -14.45
C GLN A 84 -1.33 -7.85 -15.12
N LYS A 85 -1.57 -6.70 -14.48
CA LYS A 85 -2.38 -5.59 -15.00
C LYS A 85 -1.69 -4.75 -16.08
N ALA A 86 -0.36 -4.77 -16.16
CA ALA A 86 0.37 -4.01 -17.16
C ALA A 86 -0.07 -4.40 -18.58
N ILE A 87 -0.13 -3.45 -19.51
CA ILE A 87 -0.52 -3.69 -20.89
C ILE A 87 0.76 -3.99 -21.68
N GLU A 88 0.78 -5.13 -22.37
CA GLU A 88 1.90 -5.51 -23.23
C GLU A 88 2.09 -4.46 -24.34
N GLY A 89 3.34 -4.03 -24.53
CA GLY A 89 3.70 -3.00 -25.49
C GLY A 89 3.46 -1.57 -25.03
N ALA A 90 2.88 -1.31 -23.84
CA ALA A 90 2.76 0.05 -23.31
C ALA A 90 4.06 0.51 -22.63
N ILE A 91 4.22 1.84 -22.51
CA ILE A 91 5.38 2.47 -21.87
C ILE A 91 5.05 2.71 -20.40
N TYR A 92 5.96 2.32 -19.53
CA TYR A 92 5.82 2.46 -18.08
C TYR A 92 7.03 3.16 -17.48
N VAL A 93 6.78 3.84 -16.37
CA VAL A 93 7.81 4.26 -15.42
C VAL A 93 7.92 3.17 -14.37
N CYS A 94 9.12 2.64 -14.18
CA CYS A 94 9.39 1.56 -13.25
C CYS A 94 10.68 1.81 -12.48
N ARG A 95 10.77 1.26 -11.28
CA ARG A 95 11.99 1.20 -10.49
C ARG A 95 12.57 -0.20 -10.57
N TYR A 96 13.81 -0.29 -11.02
CA TYR A 96 14.57 -1.53 -11.14
C TYR A 96 16.01 -1.27 -10.69
N ASP A 97 16.55 -2.13 -9.82
CA ASP A 97 17.89 -1.97 -9.23
C ASP A 97 18.13 -0.57 -8.63
N ASN A 98 17.12 -0.05 -7.91
CA ASN A 98 17.09 1.30 -7.34
C ASN A 98 17.21 2.47 -8.35
N GLU A 99 17.13 2.18 -9.66
CA GLU A 99 17.11 3.17 -10.73
C GLU A 99 15.69 3.36 -11.29
N LEU A 100 15.40 4.58 -11.74
CA LEU A 100 14.14 4.90 -12.43
C LEU A 100 14.30 4.74 -13.93
N LEU A 101 13.49 3.88 -14.53
CA LEU A 101 13.53 3.57 -15.95
C LEU A 101 12.19 3.86 -16.61
N VAL A 102 12.25 4.43 -17.81
CA VAL A 102 11.09 4.57 -18.71
C VAL A 102 11.31 3.66 -19.90
N LYS A 103 10.57 2.56 -19.95
CA LYS A 103 10.74 1.51 -20.97
C LYS A 103 9.40 0.91 -21.38
N ARG A 104 9.41 0.27 -22.54
CA ARG A 104 8.25 -0.45 -23.07
C ARG A 104 8.22 -1.87 -22.50
N PHE A 105 7.07 -2.28 -21.98
CA PHE A 105 6.95 -3.59 -21.34
C PHE A 105 6.64 -4.67 -22.37
N LYS A 106 7.34 -5.81 -22.29
CA LYS A 106 7.05 -7.03 -23.04
C LYS A 106 6.80 -8.15 -22.04
N LYS A 107 5.70 -8.90 -22.20
CA LYS A 107 5.34 -9.98 -21.27
C LYS A 107 5.78 -11.35 -21.75
N ARG A 108 5.71 -11.60 -23.05
CA ARG A 108 5.99 -12.93 -23.63
C ARG A 108 7.11 -12.87 -24.66
N PRO A 109 8.01 -13.87 -24.75
CA PRO A 109 8.03 -15.13 -23.99
C PRO A 109 8.53 -14.99 -22.54
N HIS A 110 9.29 -13.95 -22.23
CA HIS A 110 9.73 -13.58 -20.88
C HIS A 110 9.46 -12.11 -20.65
N PHE A 111 9.36 -11.71 -19.37
CA PHE A 111 9.16 -10.31 -19.01
C PHE A 111 10.44 -9.49 -19.29
N ALA A 112 10.32 -8.46 -20.12
CA ALA A 112 11.45 -7.64 -20.54
C ALA A 112 11.06 -6.17 -20.70
N LEU A 113 12.02 -5.30 -20.43
CA LEU A 113 11.96 -3.86 -20.66
C LEU A 113 12.68 -3.54 -21.98
N ILE A 114 11.93 -3.06 -22.95
CA ILE A 114 12.41 -2.72 -24.29
C ILE A 114 12.71 -1.22 -24.35
N SER A 115 13.86 -0.88 -24.91
CA SER A 115 14.19 0.48 -25.31
C SER A 115 13.60 0.76 -26.70
N ASP A 116 13.03 1.94 -26.91
CA ASP A 116 12.62 2.39 -28.24
C ASP A 116 13.82 2.84 -29.11
N ASN A 117 15.05 2.74 -28.59
CA ASN A 117 16.29 2.88 -29.34
C ASN A 117 16.85 1.49 -29.72
N ARG A 118 17.09 1.27 -31.02
CA ARG A 118 17.58 0.01 -31.60
C ARG A 118 18.96 -0.40 -31.13
N ASP A 119 19.77 0.56 -30.71
CA ASP A 119 21.16 0.31 -30.27
C ASP A 119 21.22 -0.29 -28.85
N TYR A 120 20.08 -0.30 -28.13
CA TYR A 120 20.01 -0.79 -26.76
C TYR A 120 19.37 -2.15 -26.71
N GLU A 121 20.07 -3.08 -26.06
CA GLU A 121 19.53 -4.41 -25.80
C GLU A 121 18.37 -4.36 -24.79
N PRO A 122 17.35 -5.24 -24.93
CA PRO A 122 16.29 -5.37 -23.95
C PRO A 122 16.80 -5.85 -22.59
N ILE A 123 16.32 -5.22 -21.51
CA ILE A 123 16.62 -5.65 -20.14
C ILE A 123 15.65 -6.79 -19.80
N LYS A 124 16.18 -8.00 -19.63
CA LYS A 124 15.40 -9.16 -19.18
C LYS A 124 15.30 -9.11 -17.66
N ILE A 125 14.09 -9.23 -17.13
CA ILE A 125 13.86 -9.25 -15.68
C ILE A 125 13.74 -10.71 -15.27
N GLU A 126 14.61 -11.15 -14.36
CA GLU A 126 14.52 -12.48 -13.78
C GLU A 126 13.30 -12.58 -12.86
N GLU A 127 12.73 -13.78 -12.72
CA GLU A 127 11.48 -13.97 -11.95
C GLU A 127 11.63 -13.58 -10.47
N ASP A 128 12.85 -13.69 -9.94
CA ASP A 128 13.20 -13.42 -8.54
C ASP A 128 13.46 -11.93 -8.25
N LEU A 129 13.70 -11.10 -9.27
CA LEU A 129 13.96 -9.68 -9.10
C LEU A 129 12.64 -8.90 -9.04
N SER A 130 12.44 -8.12 -7.97
CA SER A 130 11.27 -7.25 -7.82
C SER A 130 11.42 -6.01 -8.72
N ILE A 131 10.40 -5.74 -9.54
CA ILE A 131 10.30 -4.49 -10.30
C ILE A 131 9.06 -3.76 -9.80
N GLU A 132 9.22 -2.51 -9.41
CA GLU A 132 8.11 -1.69 -8.92
C GLU A 132 7.59 -0.86 -10.10
N ILE A 133 6.30 -1.00 -10.43
CA ILE A 133 5.67 -0.25 -11.51
C ILE A 133 5.04 1.02 -10.91
N LEU A 134 5.62 2.18 -11.22
CA LEU A 134 5.15 3.45 -10.67
C LEU A 134 3.96 4.03 -11.44
N GLY A 135 3.87 3.75 -12.74
CA GLY A 135 2.76 4.20 -13.56
C GLY A 135 2.94 4.01 -15.06
N ARG A 136 1.83 4.15 -15.80
CA ARG A 136 1.82 4.09 -17.27
C ARG A 136 2.03 5.50 -17.85
N VAL A 137 2.90 5.60 -18.84
CA VAL A 137 3.04 6.83 -19.64
C VAL A 137 1.87 6.91 -20.62
N ALA A 138 1.00 7.91 -20.42
CA ALA A 138 -0.17 8.13 -21.26
C ALA A 138 0.03 9.23 -22.32
N LEU A 139 0.91 10.20 -22.03
CA LEU A 139 1.16 11.36 -22.89
C LEU A 139 2.64 11.73 -22.84
N CYS A 140 3.15 12.24 -23.96
CA CYS A 140 4.45 12.90 -24.05
C CYS A 140 4.22 14.32 -24.58
N TYR A 141 4.84 15.32 -23.96
CA TYR A 141 4.83 16.70 -24.43
C TYR A 141 6.27 17.19 -24.57
N SER A 142 6.60 17.76 -25.72
CA SER A 142 7.90 18.38 -25.95
C SER A 142 7.82 19.86 -25.66
N ILE A 143 8.54 20.32 -24.64
CA ILE A 143 8.67 21.74 -24.33
C ILE A 143 9.86 22.29 -25.12
N ASN A 144 9.59 22.89 -26.27
CA ASN A 144 10.59 23.66 -26.99
C ASN A 144 10.75 25.03 -26.32
N SER A 145 11.51 25.09 -25.23
CA SER A 145 11.95 26.38 -24.71
C SER A 145 12.96 26.98 -25.70
N LYS A 146 12.67 28.17 -26.24
CA LYS A 146 13.69 28.95 -26.93
C LYS A 146 14.77 29.25 -25.89
N ARG A 147 15.98 28.71 -26.08
CA ARG A 147 17.16 29.15 -25.33
C ARG A 147 17.34 30.64 -25.63
N PHE A 148 17.23 31.46 -24.60
CA PHE A 148 17.58 32.89 -24.64
C PHE A 148 19.10 33.04 -24.71
#